data_AF-A0A8A6W5H8-F1
#
_entry.id   AF-A0A8A6W5H8-F1
#
_cell.length_a   1.000
_cell.length_b   1.000
_cell.length_c   1.000
_cell.angle_alpha   90.00
_cell.angle_beta   90.00
_cell.angle_gamma   90.00
#
_symmetry.space_group_name_H-M   'P 1'
#
loop_
_entity.id
_entity.type
_entity.pdbx_description
1 polymer ?
#
loop_
_entity_poly.entity_id
_entity_poly.type
_entity_poly.pdbx_seq_one_letter_code
_entity_poly.pdbx_strand_id
1 'polypeptide(L)'
;MFSTSHNEKMVEVLTGAERRRRRTPQEKIAIVQQTFEPGMTVSHVARLHDVNANQLFKWRKQFQEGSLTAITAGEDVVPASELAAAIKQIRELQRLLGKKTMENEILKEAVEYGRAKKWIAHAPLLPGDDD
;
A
#
# COMPACT_ATOMS: atom_id res chain seq x y z
N MET A 1 -6.22 -66.32 -15.63
CA MET A 1 -5.15 -65.61 -14.91
C MET A 1 -4.44 -64.69 -15.91
N PHE A 2 -4.12 -63.48 -15.44
CA PHE A 2 -3.38 -62.38 -16.06
C PHE A 2 -4.13 -61.45 -17.02
N SER A 3 -4.56 -60.36 -16.39
CA SER A 3 -4.96 -59.07 -16.92
C SER A 3 -3.79 -58.36 -17.61
N THR A 4 -4.04 -57.65 -18.70
CA THR A 4 -3.14 -56.60 -19.19
C THR A 4 -3.99 -55.44 -19.68
N SER A 5 -4.40 -54.61 -18.71
CA SER A 5 -5.00 -53.30 -18.90
C SER A 5 -4.10 -52.47 -19.83
N HIS A 6 -4.57 -52.22 -21.05
CA HIS A 6 -3.93 -51.29 -21.97
C HIS A 6 -4.18 -49.88 -21.45
N ASN A 7 -3.11 -49.26 -20.95
CA ASN A 7 -3.06 -47.87 -20.53
C ASN A 7 -3.13 -46.96 -21.77
N GLU A 8 -4.32 -46.82 -22.33
CA GLU A 8 -4.63 -45.79 -23.31
C GLU A 8 -4.61 -44.43 -22.59
N LYS A 9 -3.42 -43.83 -22.56
CA LYS A 9 -3.25 -42.42 -22.23
C LYS A 9 -4.17 -41.63 -23.16
N MET A 10 -5.31 -41.18 -22.63
CA MET A 10 -6.13 -40.15 -23.24
C MET A 10 -5.23 -38.94 -23.46
N VAL A 11 -4.69 -38.82 -24.67
CA VAL A 11 -4.20 -37.56 -25.19
C VAL A 11 -5.46 -36.78 -25.51
N GLU A 12 -6.00 -36.13 -24.48
CA GLU A 12 -7.06 -35.17 -24.66
C GLU A 12 -6.47 -34.02 -25.48
N VAL A 13 -6.89 -34.03 -26.74
CA VAL A 13 -6.63 -33.02 -27.74
C VAL A 13 -6.94 -31.67 -27.10
N LEU A 14 -5.91 -30.86 -26.83
CA LEU A 14 -6.07 -29.45 -26.45
C LEU A 14 -6.55 -28.69 -27.69
N THR A 15 -7.80 -28.94 -28.07
CA THR A 15 -8.53 -28.25 -29.13
C THR A 15 -8.67 -26.79 -28.76
N GLY A 16 -7.92 -25.97 -29.49
CA GLY A 16 -8.38 -24.66 -29.95
C GLY A 16 -8.30 -23.55 -28.93
N ALA A 17 -7.25 -22.72 -29.06
CA ALA A 17 -7.24 -21.28 -28.80
C ALA A 17 -8.41 -20.75 -27.95
N GLU A 18 -8.44 -21.14 -26.68
CA GLU A 18 -9.47 -20.72 -25.75
C GLU A 18 -9.30 -19.21 -25.56
N ARG A 19 -10.23 -18.44 -26.14
CA ARG A 19 -10.34 -16.98 -26.07
C ARG A 19 -9.73 -16.50 -24.76
N ARG A 20 -8.62 -15.76 -24.81
CA ARG A 20 -8.02 -15.09 -23.65
C ARG A 20 -9.15 -14.45 -22.84
N ARG A 21 -9.61 -15.10 -21.77
CA ARG A 21 -10.69 -14.60 -20.93
C ARG A 21 -10.20 -13.26 -20.40
N ARG A 22 -10.81 -12.17 -20.88
CA ARG A 22 -10.52 -10.83 -20.38
C ARG A 22 -11.14 -10.75 -18.99
N ARG A 23 -10.33 -11.04 -17.98
CA ARG A 23 -10.72 -10.88 -16.57
C ARG A 23 -10.83 -9.41 -16.23
N THR A 24 -11.93 -9.05 -15.58
CA THR A 24 -12.10 -7.70 -15.06
C THR A 24 -11.03 -7.43 -13.98
N PRO A 25 -10.66 -6.16 -13.75
CA PRO A 25 -9.72 -5.84 -12.68
C PRO A 25 -10.19 -6.33 -11.30
N GLN A 26 -11.49 -6.26 -11.04
CA GLN A 26 -12.12 -6.72 -9.80
C GLN A 26 -11.95 -8.23 -9.60
N GLU A 27 -12.15 -9.01 -10.67
CA GLU A 27 -11.89 -10.45 -10.64
C GLU A 27 -10.42 -10.76 -10.34
N LYS A 28 -9.48 -10.01 -10.93
CA LYS A 28 -8.04 -10.21 -10.65
C LYS A 28 -7.70 -9.93 -9.19
N ILE A 29 -8.27 -8.88 -8.61
CA ILE A 29 -8.08 -8.53 -7.20
C ILE A 29 -8.64 -9.63 -6.30
N ALA A 30 -9.86 -10.11 -6.56
CA ALA A 30 -10.47 -11.19 -5.79
C ALA A 30 -9.64 -12.48 -5.83
N ILE A 31 -9.13 -12.86 -7.00
CA ILE A 31 -8.27 -14.03 -7.17
C ILE A 31 -6.95 -13.85 -6.38
N VAL A 32 -6.34 -12.68 -6.45
CA VAL A 32 -5.10 -12.40 -5.71
C VAL A 32 -5.34 -12.40 -4.20
N GLN A 33 -6.43 -11.79 -3.72
CA GLN A 33 -6.79 -11.80 -2.30
C GLN A 33 -6.96 -13.23 -1.77
N GLN A 34 -7.60 -14.11 -2.53
CA GLN A 34 -7.75 -15.52 -2.14
C GLN A 34 -6.40 -16.25 -1.97
N THR A 35 -5.31 -15.78 -2.59
CA THR A 35 -3.97 -16.34 -2.37
C THR A 35 -3.34 -15.99 -1.02
N PHE A 36 -3.92 -15.02 -0.30
CA PHE A 36 -3.47 -14.62 1.04
C PHE A 36 -4.25 -15.29 2.17
N GLU A 37 -5.33 -16.02 1.84
CA GLU A 37 -6.10 -16.77 2.83
C GLU A 37 -5.27 -17.91 3.45
N PRO A 38 -5.36 -18.14 4.78
CA PRO A 38 -4.64 -19.22 5.44
C PRO A 38 -4.94 -20.59 4.80
N GLY A 39 -3.90 -21.32 4.42
CA GLY A 39 -4.02 -22.64 3.79
C GLY A 39 -4.20 -22.62 2.27
N MET A 40 -4.33 -21.44 1.64
CA MET A 40 -4.39 -21.32 0.18
C MET A 40 -2.98 -21.20 -0.42
N THR A 41 -2.70 -22.01 -1.44
CA THR A 41 -1.46 -21.90 -2.22
C THR A 41 -1.75 -21.26 -3.57
N VAL A 42 -0.77 -20.53 -4.12
CA VAL A 42 -0.88 -19.90 -5.44
C VAL A 42 -1.26 -20.92 -6.50
N SER A 43 -0.66 -22.12 -6.46
CA SER A 43 -0.96 -23.22 -7.38
C SER A 43 -2.38 -23.76 -7.24
N HIS A 44 -2.93 -23.77 -6.03
CA HIS A 44 -4.33 -24.19 -5.79
C HIS A 44 -5.31 -23.16 -6.36
N VAL A 45 -5.10 -21.87 -6.04
CA VAL A 45 -5.94 -20.77 -6.54
C VAL A 45 -5.86 -20.63 -8.06
N ALA A 46 -4.66 -20.83 -8.64
CA ALA A 46 -4.45 -20.86 -10.09
C ALA A 46 -5.31 -21.91 -10.80
N ARG A 47 -5.39 -23.13 -10.24
CA ARG A 47 -6.26 -24.20 -10.79
C ARG A 47 -7.73 -23.91 -10.61
N LEU A 48 -8.13 -23.39 -9.45
CA LEU A 48 -9.53 -23.06 -9.15
C LEU A 48 -10.10 -22.03 -10.13
N HIS A 49 -9.29 -21.03 -10.48
CA HIS A 49 -9.69 -19.92 -11.34
C HIS A 49 -9.26 -20.10 -12.79
N ASP A 50 -8.65 -21.22 -13.15
CA ASP A 50 -8.07 -21.47 -14.47
C ASP A 50 -7.17 -20.31 -14.94
N VAL A 51 -6.19 -19.98 -14.10
CA VAL A 51 -5.17 -18.94 -14.33
C VAL A 51 -3.80 -19.60 -14.33
N ASN A 52 -2.93 -19.14 -15.22
CA ASN A 52 -1.53 -19.54 -15.16
C ASN A 52 -0.90 -19.05 -13.84
N ALA A 53 -0.27 -19.95 -13.08
CA ALA A 53 0.36 -19.62 -11.81
C ALA A 53 1.40 -18.49 -11.92
N ASN A 54 2.18 -18.42 -13.01
CA ASN A 54 3.14 -17.33 -13.25
C ASN A 54 2.45 -15.97 -13.44
N GLN A 55 1.27 -15.94 -14.04
CA GLN A 55 0.46 -14.72 -14.15
C GLN A 55 -0.07 -14.30 -12.77
N LEU A 56 -0.51 -15.26 -11.97
CA LEU A 56 -0.97 -15.00 -10.61
C LEU A 56 0.16 -14.52 -9.68
N PHE A 57 1.39 -15.02 -9.83
CA PHE A 57 2.57 -14.48 -9.13
C PHE A 57 2.85 -13.02 -9.51
N LYS A 58 2.76 -12.69 -10.80
CA LYS A 58 2.92 -11.30 -11.26
C LYS A 58 1.84 -10.39 -10.69
N TRP A 59 0.57 -10.82 -10.70
CA TRP A 59 -0.52 -10.08 -10.08
C TRP A 59 -0.32 -9.95 -8.57
N ARG A 60 0.07 -11.02 -7.86
CA ARG A 60 0.35 -10.95 -6.42
C ARG A 60 1.45 -9.94 -6.08
N LYS A 61 2.52 -9.91 -6.87
CA LYS A 61 3.59 -8.91 -6.74
C LYS A 61 3.07 -7.49 -6.96
N GLN A 62 2.32 -7.27 -8.05
CA GLN A 62 1.68 -5.97 -8.34
C GLN A 62 0.69 -5.55 -7.25
N PHE A 63 0.01 -6.48 -6.59
CA PHE A 63 -0.91 -6.19 -5.48
C PHE A 63 -0.17 -5.72 -4.24
N GLN A 64 0.94 -6.39 -3.90
CA GLN A 64 1.79 -6.02 -2.76
C GLN A 64 2.52 -4.69 -2.99
N GLU A 65 2.89 -4.40 -4.24
CA GLU A 65 3.50 -3.13 -4.65
C GLU A 65 2.47 -2.02 -4.86
N GLY A 66 1.17 -2.28 -4.66
CA GLY A 66 0.08 -1.31 -4.88
C GLY A 66 -0.21 -0.99 -6.37
N SER A 67 0.52 -1.62 -7.30
CA SER A 67 0.42 -1.43 -8.75
C SER A 67 -0.79 -2.10 -9.42
N LEU A 68 -1.54 -2.98 -8.75
CA LEU A 68 -2.75 -3.57 -9.34
C LEU A 68 -3.92 -2.58 -9.45
N THR A 69 -3.89 -1.49 -8.68
CA THR A 69 -4.84 -0.38 -8.76
C THR A 69 -4.52 0.58 -9.92
N ALA A 70 -3.33 0.51 -10.51
CA ALA A 70 -2.95 1.34 -11.66
C ALA A 70 -3.58 0.88 -12.98
N ILE A 71 -4.21 -0.30 -13.02
CA ILE A 71 -4.91 -0.79 -14.22
C ILE A 71 -6.36 -0.26 -14.28
N THR A 72 -6.88 0.39 -13.22
CA THR A 72 -8.33 0.60 -13.09
C THR A 72 -8.89 1.94 -13.53
N ALA A 73 -8.17 3.07 -13.53
CA ALA A 73 -8.93 4.33 -13.60
C ALA A 73 -8.27 5.58 -14.20
N GLY A 74 -6.98 5.61 -14.55
CA GLY A 74 -6.34 6.91 -14.86
C GLY A 74 -6.43 7.92 -13.69
N GLU A 75 -6.70 7.42 -12.48
CA GLU A 75 -6.64 8.16 -11.23
C GLU A 75 -5.33 7.80 -10.53
N ASP A 76 -4.65 8.82 -10.00
CA ASP A 76 -3.43 8.68 -9.20
C ASP A 76 -3.77 8.01 -7.86
N VAL A 77 -3.73 6.68 -7.84
CA VAL A 77 -3.87 5.93 -6.60
C VAL A 77 -2.49 5.68 -6.01
N VAL A 78 -2.22 6.34 -4.89
CA VAL A 78 -1.01 6.14 -4.08
C VAL A 78 -0.96 4.71 -3.55
N PRO A 79 0.14 3.95 -3.77
CA PRO A 79 0.32 2.62 -3.21
C PRO A 79 0.07 2.57 -1.70
N ALA A 80 -0.51 1.47 -1.20
CA ALA A 80 -0.78 1.31 0.23
C ALA A 80 0.49 1.42 1.11
N SER A 81 1.65 1.03 0.57
CA SER A 81 2.96 1.20 1.20
C SER A 81 3.36 2.68 1.33
N GLU A 82 3.12 3.48 0.28
CA GLU A 82 3.38 4.91 0.27
C GLU A 82 2.40 5.66 1.18
N LEU A 83 1.13 5.26 1.21
CA LEU A 83 0.16 5.79 2.15
C LEU A 83 0.58 5.50 3.61
N ALA A 84 1.02 4.28 3.91
CA ALA A 84 1.51 3.92 5.24
C ALA A 84 2.78 4.71 5.61
N ALA A 85 3.69 4.91 4.67
CA ALA A 85 4.89 5.73 4.86
C ALA A 85 4.53 7.21 5.10
N ALA A 86 3.59 7.76 4.34
CA ALA A 86 3.09 9.12 4.50
C ALA A 86 2.42 9.32 5.87
N ILE A 87 1.59 8.37 6.32
CA ILE A 87 0.98 8.40 7.66
C ILE A 87 2.05 8.41 8.76
N LYS A 88 3.11 7.61 8.61
CA LYS A 88 4.23 7.60 9.56
C LYS A 88 4.94 8.95 9.59
N GLN A 89 5.17 9.56 8.42
CA GLN A 89 5.80 10.87 8.30
C GLN A 89 4.94 11.97 8.93
N ILE A 90 3.62 11.94 8.70
CA ILE A 90 2.66 12.88 9.31
C ILE A 90 2.77 12.82 10.83
N ARG A 91 2.78 11.62 11.43
CA ARG A 91 2.90 11.47 12.89
C ARG A 91 4.20 12.05 13.43
N GLU A 92 5.32 11.82 12.74
CA GLU A 92 6.61 12.34 13.16
C GLU A 92 6.67 13.87 13.05
N LEU A 93 6.14 14.43 11.95
CA LEU A 93 6.05 15.88 11.78
C LEU A 93 5.15 16.52 12.83
N GLN A 94 4.01 15.90 13.16
CA GLN A 94 3.14 16.37 14.24
C GLN A 94 3.87 16.37 15.60
N ARG A 95 4.68 15.34 15.88
CA ARG A 95 5.49 15.27 17.10
C ARG A 95 6.55 16.38 17.16
N LEU A 96 7.27 16.60 16.05
CA LEU A 96 8.29 17.65 15.95
C LEU A 96 7.68 19.04 16.05
N LEU A 97 6.54 19.27 15.40
CA LEU A 97 5.80 20.52 15.48
C LEU A 97 5.39 20.80 16.92
N GLY A 98 4.77 19.84 17.62
CA GLY A 98 4.40 20.00 19.03
C GLY A 98 5.57 20.38 19.93
N LYS A 99 6.75 19.77 19.72
CA LYS A 99 7.97 20.14 20.43
C LYS A 99 8.38 21.60 20.14
N LYS A 100 8.37 22.00 18.86
CA LYS A 100 8.74 23.36 18.46
C LYS A 100 7.73 24.42 18.92
N THR A 101 6.45 24.09 18.99
CA THR A 101 5.43 24.96 19.56
C THR A 101 5.72 25.20 21.04
N MET A 102 5.98 24.15 21.81
CA MET A 102 6.32 24.28 23.23
C MET A 102 7.60 25.11 23.46
N GLU A 103 8.64 24.89 22.65
CA GLU A 103 9.87 25.71 22.71
C GLU A 103 9.57 27.20 22.43
N ASN A 104 8.72 27.52 21.44
CA ASN A 104 8.34 28.90 21.14
C ASN A 104 7.58 29.56 22.30
N GLU A 105 6.63 28.85 22.92
CA GLU A 105 5.88 29.38 24.06
C GLU A 105 6.81 29.72 25.23
N ILE A 106 7.73 28.81 25.59
CA ILE A 106 8.72 29.05 26.65
C ILE A 106 9.60 30.26 26.32
N LEU A 107 10.02 30.40 25.05
CA LEU A 107 10.83 31.54 24.62
C LEU A 107 10.04 32.85 24.65
N LYS A 108 8.77 32.85 24.23
CA LYS A 108 7.87 34.00 24.34
C LYS A 108 7.72 34.41 25.82
N GLU A 109 7.46 33.46 26.72
CA GLU A 109 7.39 33.71 28.18
C GLU A 109 8.70 34.29 28.74
N ALA A 110 9.85 33.75 28.33
CA ALA A 110 11.15 34.23 28.77
C ALA A 110 11.44 35.67 28.29
N VAL A 111 11.04 36.00 27.06
CA VAL A 111 11.14 37.36 26.52
C VAL A 111 10.26 38.32 27.30
N GLU A 112 9.01 37.96 27.56
CA GLU A 112 8.09 38.78 28.36
C GLU A 112 8.62 39.00 29.79
N TYR A 113 9.16 37.95 30.40
CA TYR A 113 9.82 38.06 31.70
C TYR A 113 11.03 39.02 31.68
N GLY A 114 11.87 38.93 30.64
CA GLY A 114 13.01 39.83 30.45
C GLY A 114 12.59 41.30 30.21
N ARG A 115 11.49 41.53 29.49
CA ARG A 115 10.88 42.86 29.31
C ARG A 115 10.37 43.42 30.62
N ALA A 116 9.60 42.64 31.39
CA ALA A 116 9.06 43.06 32.68
C ALA A 116 10.17 43.47 33.67
N LYS A 117 11.32 42.79 33.63
CA LYS A 117 12.49 43.11 34.45
C LYS A 117 13.42 44.18 33.87
N LYS A 118 13.10 44.76 32.70
CA LYS A 118 13.95 45.72 31.96
C LYS A 118 15.36 45.19 31.66
N TRP A 119 15.50 43.87 31.54
CA TRP A 119 16.76 43.23 31.18
C TRP A 119 17.03 43.26 29.68
N ILE A 120 15.97 43.40 28.89
CA ILE A 120 16.04 43.50 27.44
C ILE A 120 15.86 44.96 27.05
N ALA A 121 16.95 45.60 26.59
CA ALA A 121 16.96 47.01 26.20
C ALA A 121 16.36 47.26 24.79
N HIS A 122 16.38 46.26 23.91
CA HIS A 122 15.83 46.32 22.56
C HIS A 122 14.73 45.27 22.39
N ALA A 123 13.54 45.71 21.96
CA ALA A 123 12.44 44.79 21.69
C ALA A 123 12.84 43.75 20.62
N PRO A 124 12.77 42.44 20.93
CA PRO A 124 12.99 41.40 19.92
C PRO A 124 11.89 41.50 18.85
N LEU A 125 12.27 41.39 17.58
CA LEU A 125 11.36 41.32 16.43
C LEU A 125 10.66 39.95 16.43
N LEU A 126 9.67 39.79 17.31
CA LEU A 126 8.69 38.72 17.18
C LEU A 126 7.55 39.25 16.31
N PRO A 127 7.04 38.46 15.34
CA PRO A 127 5.76 38.79 14.71
C PRO A 127 4.74 38.96 15.82
N GLY A 128 4.11 40.13 15.88
CA GLY A 128 2.93 40.29 16.73
C GLY A 128 1.91 39.27 16.27
N ASP A 129 1.32 38.54 17.22
CA ASP A 129 0.07 37.82 16.97
C ASP A 129 -1.03 38.91 16.84
N ASP A 130 -0.96 39.72 15.78
CA ASP A 130 -1.96 40.73 15.44
C ASP A 130 -3.07 40.02 14.64
N ASP A 131 -4.22 39.81 15.30
CA ASP A 131 -5.51 39.50 14.68
C ASP A 131 -6.06 40.68 13.86
#